data_AF-A0A833APQ8-F1
#
_entry.id   AF-A0A833APQ8-F1
#
_cell.length_a   1.000
_cell.length_b   1.000
_cell.length_c   1.000
_cell.angle_alpha   90.00
_cell.angle_beta   90.00
_cell.angle_gamma   90.00
#
_symmetry.space_group_name_H-M   'P 1'
#
loop_
_entity.id
_entity.type
_entity.pdbx_description
1 polymer ?
#
loop_
_entity_poly.entity_id
_entity_poly.type
_entity_poly.pdbx_seq_one_letter_code
_entity_poly.pdbx_strand_id
1 'polypeptide(L)'
;MYKSAERMYQYLIENHSDSDYIPGAFLGLQKIQYSTGNYKKCIEFYIRVAENYDKSSAMAGAHYYSGMSFYHSEEFDAAINSFSKINKKSEYYDYGLYTTALSFLKKKDMKKAVQVFRAVLSLPVVNKERQDIIRTTHLTLGYLYYELGYYQQAIKHYAKIPVHDGTYPEALLASAWAFIKLNDYQQAIISLNELVKRTDDPKYNEEAHFLLGQCYTELEFFDFAIQEYNYIIKRYPNTDNIEKRIATVTTALEKQEKLAEALRVKLIILESDLIHTIPVDDRSEVPLYLKKEQDRVEKTQDNLAQKILDERLVFDDLQWEMAKLREEIYVKQNRRHWRAYSEYGKARAYFLKTIP
;
A
#
# COMPACT_ATOMS: atom_id res chain seq x y z
N MET A 1 0.41 -33.19 -16.00
CA MET A 1 0.06 -32.62 -17.32
C MET A 1 1.29 -32.24 -18.14
N TYR A 2 2.27 -31.48 -17.62
CA TYR A 2 3.47 -31.07 -18.36
C TYR A 2 4.29 -32.23 -18.97
N LYS A 3 4.53 -33.31 -18.22
CA LYS A 3 5.30 -34.49 -18.72
C LYS A 3 4.66 -35.17 -19.94
N SER A 4 3.33 -35.16 -20.03
CA SER A 4 2.61 -35.76 -21.16
C SER A 4 2.71 -34.87 -22.41
N ALA A 5 2.57 -33.55 -22.24
CA ALA A 5 2.75 -32.59 -23.33
C ALA A 5 4.18 -32.57 -23.88
N GLU A 6 5.18 -32.61 -22.99
CA GLU A 6 6.59 -32.69 -23.35
C GLU A 6 6.90 -33.90 -24.24
N ARG A 7 6.39 -35.09 -23.89
CA ARG A 7 6.53 -36.31 -24.70
C ARG A 7 5.89 -36.18 -26.07
N MET A 8 4.72 -35.55 -26.18
CA MET A 8 4.05 -35.36 -27.47
C MET A 8 4.83 -34.40 -28.38
N TYR A 9 5.38 -33.32 -27.84
CA TYR A 9 6.21 -32.40 -28.61
C TYR A 9 7.53 -33.03 -29.04
N GLN A 10 8.19 -33.79 -28.16
CA GLN A 10 9.40 -34.56 -28.50
C GLN A 10 9.11 -35.59 -29.59
N TYR A 11 8.03 -36.36 -29.46
CA TYR A 11 7.61 -37.33 -30.46
C TYR A 11 7.38 -36.69 -31.83
N LEU A 12 6.73 -35.52 -31.88
CA LEU A 12 6.51 -34.78 -33.13
C LEU A 12 7.81 -34.35 -33.78
N ILE A 13 8.76 -33.84 -33.00
CA ILE A 13 10.07 -33.38 -33.49
C ILE A 13 10.91 -34.56 -34.00
N GLU A 14 10.84 -35.72 -33.34
CA GLU A 14 11.64 -36.90 -33.67
C GLU A 14 11.09 -37.69 -34.86
N ASN A 15 9.76 -37.81 -35.00
CA ASN A 15 9.13 -38.70 -35.98
C ASN A 15 8.50 -37.97 -37.17
N HIS A 16 8.35 -36.65 -37.11
CA HIS A 16 7.69 -35.85 -38.14
C HIS A 16 8.47 -34.57 -38.46
N SER A 17 9.75 -34.72 -38.81
CA SER A 17 10.72 -33.62 -39.07
C SER A 17 10.28 -32.59 -40.12
N ASP A 18 9.36 -32.96 -41.01
CA ASP A 18 8.89 -32.09 -42.11
C ASP A 18 7.55 -31.40 -41.78
N SER A 19 7.06 -31.52 -40.54
CA SER A 19 5.76 -30.99 -40.14
C SER A 19 5.78 -29.47 -39.89
N ASP A 20 4.80 -28.76 -40.45
CA ASP A 20 4.55 -27.33 -40.19
C ASP A 20 4.31 -27.01 -38.70
N TYR A 21 4.02 -28.02 -37.88
CA TYR A 21 3.77 -27.88 -36.44
C TYR A 21 5.05 -27.87 -35.59
N ILE A 22 6.22 -28.17 -36.16
CA ILE A 22 7.48 -28.23 -35.41
C ILE A 22 7.82 -26.90 -34.70
N PRO A 23 7.72 -25.72 -35.32
CA PRO A 23 7.98 -24.47 -34.62
C PRO A 23 7.07 -24.29 -33.40
N GLY A 24 5.81 -24.70 -33.52
CA GLY A 24 4.84 -24.71 -32.43
C GLY A 24 5.20 -25.69 -31.31
N ALA A 25 5.70 -26.87 -31.65
CA ALA A 25 6.15 -27.86 -30.68
C ALA A 25 7.39 -27.40 -29.92
N PHE A 26 8.37 -26.79 -30.59
CA PHE A 26 9.51 -26.19 -29.90
C PHE A 26 9.10 -25.03 -28.99
N LEU A 27 8.17 -24.18 -29.42
CA LEU A 27 7.61 -23.14 -28.56
C LEU A 27 6.88 -23.75 -27.35
N GLY A 28 6.15 -24.84 -27.54
CA GLY A 28 5.54 -25.62 -26.46
C GLY A 28 6.57 -26.16 -25.47
N LEU A 29 7.68 -26.71 -25.94
CA LEU A 29 8.79 -27.16 -25.09
C LEU A 29 9.44 -25.98 -24.35
N GLN A 30 9.67 -24.84 -25.01
CA GLN A 30 10.19 -23.63 -24.35
C GLN A 30 9.26 -23.17 -23.22
N LYS A 31 7.94 -23.12 -23.47
CA LYS A 31 6.92 -22.80 -22.45
C LYS A 31 7.02 -23.72 -21.24
N ILE A 32 7.17 -25.02 -21.47
CA ILE A 32 7.30 -26.03 -20.40
C ILE A 32 8.61 -25.82 -19.63
N GLN A 33 9.75 -25.74 -20.31
CA GLN A 33 11.06 -25.58 -19.65
C GLN A 33 11.15 -24.25 -18.87
N TYR A 34 10.58 -23.18 -19.42
CA TYR A 34 10.46 -21.91 -18.71
C TYR A 34 9.63 -22.06 -17.43
N SER A 35 8.46 -22.72 -17.51
CA SER A 35 7.56 -22.92 -16.37
C SER A 35 8.15 -23.84 -15.29
N THR A 36 9.07 -24.74 -15.66
CA THR A 36 9.80 -25.60 -14.72
C THR A 36 11.10 -24.95 -14.20
N GLY A 37 11.38 -23.70 -14.59
CA GLY A 37 12.58 -22.97 -14.17
C GLY A 37 13.88 -23.41 -14.86
N ASN A 38 13.80 -24.27 -15.87
CA ASN A 38 14.97 -24.73 -16.62
C ASN A 38 15.31 -23.77 -17.76
N TYR A 39 15.86 -22.62 -17.41
CA TYR A 39 16.17 -21.54 -18.35
C TYR A 39 17.22 -21.94 -19.40
N LYS A 40 18.20 -22.77 -19.02
CA LYS A 40 19.24 -23.27 -19.95
C LYS A 40 18.62 -24.09 -21.09
N LYS A 41 17.79 -25.08 -20.76
CA LYS A 41 17.09 -25.89 -21.78
C LYS A 41 16.11 -25.06 -22.62
N CYS A 42 15.47 -24.06 -22.02
CA CYS A 42 14.64 -23.12 -22.77
C CYS A 42 15.45 -22.41 -23.88
N ILE A 43 16.65 -21.92 -23.54
CA ILE A 43 17.55 -21.26 -24.49
C ILE A 43 18.06 -22.24 -25.57
N GLU A 44 18.36 -23.49 -25.22
CA GLU A 44 18.74 -24.53 -26.20
C GLU A 44 17.65 -24.76 -27.25
N PHE A 45 16.38 -24.87 -26.83
CA PHE A 45 15.26 -25.00 -27.76
C PHE A 45 15.03 -23.73 -28.58
N TYR A 46 15.28 -22.55 -28.01
CA TYR A 46 15.23 -21.30 -28.76
C TYR A 46 16.26 -21.26 -29.89
N ILE A 47 17.51 -21.68 -29.65
CA ILE A 47 18.56 -21.74 -30.68
C ILE A 47 18.11 -22.61 -31.86
N ARG A 48 17.55 -23.80 -31.58
CA ARG A 48 17.04 -24.71 -32.63
C ARG A 48 15.90 -24.11 -33.46
N VAL A 49 15.03 -23.31 -32.85
CA VAL A 49 13.96 -22.60 -33.56
C VAL A 49 14.53 -21.46 -34.41
N ALA A 50 15.46 -20.69 -33.85
CA ALA A 50 16.06 -19.54 -34.53
C ALA A 50 16.88 -19.96 -35.75
N GLU A 51 17.57 -21.09 -35.71
CA GLU A 51 18.40 -21.59 -36.81
C GLU A 51 17.58 -22.15 -37.98
N ASN A 52 16.48 -22.85 -37.68
CA ASN A 52 15.76 -23.64 -38.69
C ASN A 52 14.39 -23.05 -39.07
N TYR A 53 13.84 -22.14 -38.27
CA TYR A 53 12.45 -21.70 -38.37
C TYR A 53 12.26 -20.19 -38.09
N ASP A 54 13.24 -19.34 -38.44
CA ASP A 54 13.24 -17.90 -38.13
C ASP A 54 11.95 -17.18 -38.58
N LYS A 55 11.41 -17.57 -39.73
CA LYS A 55 10.23 -16.93 -40.34
C LYS A 55 8.89 -17.47 -39.83
N SER A 56 8.92 -18.41 -38.89
CA SER A 56 7.71 -19.06 -38.37
C SER A 56 6.90 -18.12 -37.47
N SER A 57 5.59 -18.36 -37.40
CA SER A 57 4.69 -17.63 -36.48
C SER A 57 5.04 -17.84 -34.99
N ALA A 58 5.73 -18.95 -34.67
CA ALA A 58 6.18 -19.28 -33.33
C ALA A 58 7.38 -18.42 -32.86
N MET A 59 8.09 -17.76 -33.78
CA MET A 59 9.34 -17.07 -33.48
C MET A 59 9.16 -15.92 -32.48
N ALA A 60 8.04 -15.19 -32.55
CA ALA A 60 7.75 -14.11 -31.60
C ALA A 60 7.60 -14.63 -30.16
N GLY A 61 6.94 -15.78 -30.00
CA GLY A 61 6.86 -16.46 -28.71
C GLY A 61 8.22 -16.99 -28.26
N ALA A 62 9.02 -17.54 -29.19
CA ALA A 62 10.34 -18.06 -28.88
C ALA A 62 11.30 -16.95 -28.40
N HIS A 63 11.26 -15.77 -29.03
CA HIS A 63 11.96 -14.57 -28.57
C HIS A 63 11.49 -14.12 -27.18
N TYR A 64 10.19 -14.21 -26.89
CA TYR A 64 9.67 -13.87 -25.57
C TYR A 64 10.16 -14.82 -24.47
N TYR A 65 10.02 -16.14 -24.64
CA TYR A 65 10.43 -17.11 -23.61
C TYR A 65 11.94 -17.18 -23.43
N SER A 66 12.73 -17.02 -24.50
CA SER A 66 14.18 -16.87 -24.39
C SER A 66 14.54 -15.57 -23.68
N GLY A 67 13.92 -14.44 -24.02
CA GLY A 67 14.11 -13.16 -23.33
C GLY A 67 13.79 -13.23 -21.84
N MET A 68 12.68 -13.87 -21.46
CA MET A 68 12.31 -14.12 -20.06
C MET A 68 13.32 -15.04 -19.36
N SER A 69 13.83 -16.05 -20.07
CA SER A 69 14.85 -16.98 -19.53
C SER A 69 16.17 -16.27 -19.29
N PHE A 70 16.60 -15.38 -20.19
CA PHE A 70 17.75 -14.51 -19.97
C PHE A 70 17.52 -13.52 -18.83
N TYR A 71 16.31 -12.95 -18.70
CA TYR A 71 15.97 -12.04 -17.60
C TYR A 71 16.11 -12.71 -16.23
N HIS A 72 15.61 -13.94 -16.05
CA HIS A 72 15.78 -14.70 -14.81
C HIS A 72 17.19 -15.24 -14.60
N SER A 73 17.98 -15.38 -15.67
CA SER A 73 19.40 -15.71 -15.58
C SER A 73 20.29 -14.48 -15.37
N GLU A 74 19.69 -13.31 -15.12
CA GLU A 74 20.34 -12.00 -14.95
C GLU A 74 21.15 -11.50 -16.17
N GLU A 75 20.96 -12.15 -17.32
CA GLU A 75 21.56 -11.75 -18.60
C GLU A 75 20.71 -10.66 -19.28
N PHE A 76 20.62 -9.50 -18.65
CA PHE A 76 19.67 -8.45 -19.05
C PHE A 76 19.88 -7.92 -20.47
N ASP A 77 21.12 -7.86 -20.96
CA ASP A 77 21.40 -7.43 -22.34
C ASP A 77 20.91 -8.44 -23.38
N ALA A 78 21.09 -9.73 -23.11
CA ALA A 78 20.54 -10.79 -23.95
C ALA A 78 19.01 -10.78 -23.91
N ALA A 79 18.41 -10.54 -22.74
CA ALA A 79 16.97 -10.40 -22.59
C ALA A 79 16.42 -9.25 -23.46
N ILE A 80 17.01 -8.06 -23.34
CA ILE A 80 16.62 -6.87 -24.12
C ILE A 80 16.75 -7.14 -25.62
N ASN A 81 17.85 -7.76 -26.06
CA ASN A 81 18.05 -8.12 -27.46
C ASN A 81 16.97 -9.09 -27.95
N SER A 82 16.66 -10.15 -27.19
CA SER A 82 15.59 -11.09 -27.55
C SER A 82 14.23 -10.42 -27.62
N PHE A 83 13.86 -9.57 -26.66
CA PHE A 83 12.59 -8.84 -26.70
C PHE A 83 12.50 -7.86 -27.87
N SER A 84 13.60 -7.22 -28.26
CA SER A 84 13.62 -6.26 -29.37
C SER A 84 13.30 -6.89 -30.74
N LYS A 85 13.46 -8.21 -30.86
CA LYS A 85 13.15 -8.98 -32.07
C LYS A 85 11.66 -9.36 -32.18
N ILE A 86 10.85 -9.09 -31.14
CA ILE A 86 9.42 -9.37 -31.17
C ILE A 86 8.71 -8.35 -32.05
N ASN A 87 7.96 -8.82 -33.04
CA ASN A 87 7.17 -7.97 -33.93
C ASN A 87 6.04 -7.26 -33.16
N LYS A 88 5.82 -5.97 -33.44
CA LYS A 88 4.75 -5.14 -32.85
C LYS A 88 3.33 -5.71 -32.95
N LYS A 89 3.07 -6.54 -33.97
CA LYS A 89 1.77 -7.21 -34.18
C LYS A 89 1.59 -8.47 -33.32
N SER A 90 2.66 -8.96 -32.69
CA SER A 90 2.61 -10.16 -31.87
C SER A 90 1.90 -9.91 -30.53
N GLU A 91 1.18 -10.92 -30.04
CA GLU A 91 0.61 -10.94 -28.68
C GLU A 91 1.68 -10.80 -27.58
N TYR A 92 2.95 -11.17 -27.86
CA TYR A 92 4.04 -11.09 -26.89
C TYR A 92 4.73 -9.71 -26.87
N TYR A 93 4.41 -8.82 -27.79
CA TYR A 93 5.13 -7.55 -27.95
C TYR A 93 5.04 -6.69 -26.69
N ASP A 94 3.85 -6.55 -26.14
CA ASP A 94 3.59 -5.67 -25.01
C ASP A 94 4.25 -6.20 -23.74
N TYR A 95 4.20 -7.52 -23.54
CA TYR A 95 4.88 -8.21 -22.45
C TYR A 95 6.40 -8.10 -22.59
N GLY A 96 6.94 -8.29 -23.80
CA GLY A 96 8.37 -8.12 -24.07
C GLY A 96 8.84 -6.69 -23.83
N LEU A 97 8.05 -5.69 -24.21
CA LEU A 97 8.36 -4.27 -23.98
C LEU A 97 8.32 -3.93 -22.48
N TYR A 98 7.31 -4.44 -21.75
CA TYR A 98 7.23 -4.29 -20.29
C TYR A 98 8.44 -4.93 -19.59
N THR A 99 8.82 -6.15 -19.94
CA THR A 99 9.99 -6.83 -19.34
C THR A 99 11.31 -6.17 -19.78
N THR A 100 11.38 -5.58 -20.97
CA THR A 100 12.52 -4.75 -21.38
C THR A 100 12.72 -3.57 -20.43
N ALA A 101 11.64 -2.89 -20.04
CA ALA A 101 11.71 -1.81 -19.06
C ALA A 101 12.18 -2.32 -17.69
N LEU A 102 11.68 -3.47 -17.22
CA LEU A 102 12.16 -4.11 -15.99
C LEU A 102 13.64 -4.50 -16.07
N SER A 103 14.11 -4.97 -17.23
CA SER A 103 15.52 -5.30 -17.47
C SER A 103 16.40 -4.05 -17.31
N PHE A 104 15.97 -2.92 -17.86
CA PHE A 104 16.67 -1.64 -17.65
C PHE A 104 16.67 -1.20 -16.18
N LEU A 105 15.59 -1.42 -15.42
CA LEU A 105 15.58 -1.16 -13.98
C LEU A 105 16.60 -2.03 -13.24
N LYS A 106 16.68 -3.32 -13.55
CA LYS A 106 17.67 -4.23 -12.96
C LYS A 106 19.12 -3.85 -13.31
N LYS A 107 19.33 -3.31 -14.50
CA LYS A 107 20.60 -2.69 -14.92
C LYS A 107 20.88 -1.30 -14.31
N LYS A 108 19.97 -0.78 -13.47
CA LYS A 108 20.04 0.57 -12.87
C LYS A 108 19.96 1.71 -13.92
N ASP A 109 19.56 1.42 -15.16
CA ASP A 109 19.34 2.43 -16.20
C ASP A 109 17.91 2.96 -16.13
N MET A 110 17.67 3.78 -15.11
CA MET A 110 16.35 4.33 -14.79
C MET A 110 15.76 5.17 -15.94
N LYS A 111 16.62 5.92 -16.64
CA LYS A 111 16.18 6.81 -17.74
C LYS A 111 15.59 5.99 -18.89
N LYS A 112 16.30 4.93 -19.31
CA LYS A 112 15.77 4.04 -20.35
C LYS A 112 14.54 3.28 -19.87
N ALA A 113 14.53 2.78 -18.63
CA ALA A 113 13.36 2.09 -18.09
C ALA A 113 12.08 2.95 -18.17
N VAL A 114 12.13 4.19 -17.70
CA VAL A 114 10.99 5.13 -17.79
C VAL A 114 10.60 5.41 -19.23
N GLN A 115 11.57 5.57 -20.14
CA GLN A 115 11.29 5.76 -21.57
C GLN A 115 10.55 4.56 -22.17
N VAL A 116 10.97 3.34 -21.85
CA VAL A 116 10.32 2.12 -22.34
C VAL A 116 8.93 1.94 -21.72
N PHE A 117 8.75 2.19 -20.42
CA PHE A 117 7.41 2.17 -19.82
C PHE A 117 6.46 3.19 -20.45
N ARG A 118 6.93 4.40 -20.78
CA ARG A 118 6.13 5.38 -21.52
C ARG A 118 5.74 4.87 -22.92
N ALA A 119 6.63 4.12 -23.58
CA ALA A 119 6.28 3.47 -24.84
C ALA A 119 5.16 2.44 -24.65
N VAL A 120 5.18 1.64 -23.58
CA VAL A 120 4.07 0.72 -23.24
C VAL A 120 2.76 1.48 -23.02
N LEU A 121 2.79 2.59 -22.27
CA LEU A 121 1.61 3.42 -22.03
C LEU A 121 1.06 4.11 -23.30
N SER A 122 1.86 4.26 -24.34
CA SER A 122 1.45 4.84 -25.62
C SER A 122 0.80 3.83 -26.58
N LEU A 123 0.75 2.55 -26.21
CA LEU A 123 0.17 1.51 -27.06
C LEU A 123 -1.36 1.65 -27.15
N PRO A 124 -1.96 1.46 -28.34
CA PRO A 124 -3.41 1.46 -28.48
C PRO A 124 -4.00 0.24 -27.79
N VAL A 125 -5.05 0.44 -26.99
CA VAL A 125 -5.80 -0.65 -26.33
C VAL A 125 -6.58 -1.42 -27.39
N VAL A 126 -6.09 -2.62 -27.73
CA VAL A 126 -6.71 -3.49 -28.77
C VAL A 126 -7.40 -4.73 -28.19
N ASN A 127 -7.05 -5.12 -26.96
CA ASN A 127 -7.60 -6.27 -26.25
C ASN A 127 -7.45 -6.06 -24.73
N LYS A 128 -8.03 -7.00 -23.97
CA LYS A 128 -7.99 -6.97 -22.50
C LYS A 128 -6.56 -7.17 -21.99
N GLU A 129 -5.80 -8.09 -22.57
CA GLU A 129 -4.43 -8.42 -22.14
C GLU A 129 -3.50 -7.20 -22.21
N ARG A 130 -3.55 -6.43 -23.31
CA ARG A 130 -2.80 -5.18 -23.44
C ARG A 130 -3.29 -4.13 -22.46
N GLN A 131 -4.61 -4.03 -22.26
CA GLN A 131 -5.16 -3.12 -21.26
C GLN A 131 -4.62 -3.48 -19.86
N ASP A 132 -4.49 -4.76 -19.53
CA ASP A 132 -3.99 -5.24 -18.24
C ASP A 132 -2.51 -4.84 -18.09
N ILE A 133 -1.69 -5.03 -19.12
CA ILE A 133 -0.27 -4.59 -19.12
C ILE A 133 -0.14 -3.08 -18.97
N ILE A 134 -0.98 -2.29 -19.63
CA ILE A 134 -0.98 -0.82 -19.49
C ILE A 134 -1.30 -0.43 -18.04
N ARG A 135 -2.29 -1.10 -17.41
CA ARG A 135 -2.62 -0.87 -15.99
C ARG A 135 -1.49 -1.29 -15.05
N THR A 136 -0.91 -2.46 -15.25
CA THR A 136 0.29 -2.90 -14.52
C THR A 136 1.44 -1.91 -14.70
N THR A 137 1.61 -1.34 -15.89
CA THR A 137 2.65 -0.33 -16.15
C THR A 137 2.39 0.97 -15.39
N HIS A 138 1.14 1.43 -15.31
CA HIS A 138 0.78 2.56 -14.45
C HIS A 138 1.14 2.28 -12.99
N LEU A 139 0.77 1.12 -12.46
CA LEU A 139 1.08 0.73 -11.08
C LEU A 139 2.60 0.67 -10.84
N THR A 140 3.35 0.04 -11.74
CA THR A 140 4.82 -0.06 -11.68
C THR A 140 5.50 1.30 -11.74
N LEU A 141 5.10 2.19 -12.66
CA LEU A 141 5.60 3.57 -12.69
C LEU A 141 5.23 4.36 -11.44
N GLY A 142 4.02 4.13 -10.90
CA GLY A 142 3.60 4.73 -9.63
C GLY A 142 4.57 4.38 -8.50
N TYR A 143 4.85 3.08 -8.32
CA TYR A 143 5.84 2.62 -7.34
C TYR A 143 7.23 3.18 -7.61
N LEU A 144 7.63 3.24 -8.87
CA LEU A 144 8.93 3.77 -9.27
C LEU A 144 9.09 5.25 -8.88
N TYR A 145 8.06 6.07 -9.14
CA TYR A 145 8.05 7.48 -8.76
C TYR A 145 7.97 7.67 -7.25
N TYR A 146 7.26 6.80 -6.54
CA TYR A 146 7.19 6.80 -5.07
C TYR A 146 8.58 6.57 -4.45
N GLU A 147 9.30 5.54 -4.89
CA GLU A 147 10.66 5.23 -4.41
C GLU A 147 11.66 6.36 -4.71
N LEU A 148 11.46 7.09 -5.81
CA LEU A 148 12.24 8.26 -6.16
C LEU A 148 11.87 9.54 -5.39
N GLY A 149 10.83 9.51 -4.56
CA GLY A 149 10.33 10.68 -3.84
C GLY A 149 9.43 11.61 -4.66
N TYR A 150 9.11 11.27 -5.92
CA TYR A 150 8.19 12.04 -6.76
C TYR A 150 6.72 11.65 -6.49
N TYR A 151 6.28 11.84 -5.24
CA TYR A 151 4.99 11.34 -4.75
C TYR A 151 3.78 11.84 -5.55
N GLN A 152 3.77 13.10 -5.98
CA GLN A 152 2.68 13.63 -6.83
C GLN A 152 2.58 12.91 -8.19
N GLN A 153 3.70 12.51 -8.78
CA GLN A 153 3.70 11.75 -10.02
C GLN A 153 3.23 10.31 -9.77
N ALA A 154 3.63 9.72 -8.64
CA ALA A 154 3.15 8.40 -8.22
C ALA A 154 1.62 8.37 -8.13
N ILE A 155 1.02 9.34 -7.44
CA ILE A 155 -0.44 9.49 -7.31
C ILE A 155 -1.12 9.60 -8.68
N LYS A 156 -0.58 10.40 -9.61
CA LYS A 156 -1.12 10.52 -10.98
C LYS A 156 -1.15 9.18 -11.71
N HIS A 157 -0.16 8.32 -11.47
CA HIS A 157 -0.11 6.99 -12.07
C HIS A 157 -1.08 6.02 -11.39
N TYR A 158 -1.19 6.02 -10.07
CA TYR A 158 -2.16 5.19 -9.35
C TYR A 158 -3.61 5.55 -9.70
N ALA A 159 -3.91 6.84 -9.88
CA ALA A 159 -5.23 7.32 -10.30
C ALA A 159 -5.66 6.86 -11.71
N LYS A 160 -4.77 6.26 -12.50
CA LYS A 160 -5.11 5.68 -13.81
C LYS A 160 -5.64 4.25 -13.72
N ILE A 161 -5.59 3.62 -12.54
CA ILE A 161 -6.17 2.30 -12.31
C ILE A 161 -7.69 2.44 -12.18
N PRO A 162 -8.50 1.80 -13.04
CA PRO A 162 -9.96 1.89 -12.98
C PRO A 162 -10.52 1.24 -11.71
N VAL A 163 -11.63 1.79 -11.23
CA VAL A 163 -12.32 1.36 -10.01
C VAL A 163 -12.73 -0.12 -9.99
N HIS A 164 -13.05 -0.68 -11.16
CA HIS A 164 -13.46 -2.09 -11.32
C HIS A 164 -12.28 -3.06 -11.51
N ASP A 165 -11.06 -2.55 -11.52
CA ASP A 165 -9.87 -3.38 -11.71
C ASP A 165 -9.50 -4.14 -10.43
N GLY A 166 -9.03 -5.39 -10.58
CA GLY A 166 -8.59 -6.20 -9.45
C GLY A 166 -7.38 -5.62 -8.68
N THR A 167 -6.59 -4.74 -9.32
CA THR A 167 -5.46 -4.04 -8.69
C THR A 167 -5.84 -2.67 -8.12
N TYR A 168 -7.11 -2.25 -8.23
CA TYR A 168 -7.57 -0.98 -7.67
C TYR A 168 -7.37 -0.87 -6.14
N PRO A 169 -7.61 -1.91 -5.32
CA PRO A 169 -7.27 -1.87 -3.90
C PRO A 169 -5.77 -1.61 -3.64
N GLU A 170 -4.89 -2.21 -4.45
CA GLU A 170 -3.46 -1.98 -4.36
C GLU A 170 -3.08 -0.53 -4.73
N ALA A 171 -3.74 0.03 -5.74
CA ALA A 171 -3.54 1.43 -6.13
C ALA A 171 -4.02 2.44 -5.06
N LEU A 172 -5.13 2.14 -4.36
CA LEU A 172 -5.62 2.96 -3.24
C LEU A 172 -4.64 2.98 -2.08
N LEU A 173 -4.15 1.80 -1.66
CA LEU A 173 -3.15 1.69 -0.60
C LEU A 173 -1.86 2.43 -0.96
N ALA A 174 -1.39 2.25 -2.20
CA ALA A 174 -0.19 2.92 -2.68
C ALA A 174 -0.36 4.45 -2.79
N SER A 175 -1.54 4.92 -3.17
CA SER A 175 -1.88 6.35 -3.16
C SER A 175 -1.86 6.91 -1.75
N ALA A 176 -2.42 6.19 -0.77
CA ALA A 176 -2.39 6.59 0.64
C ALA A 176 -0.96 6.74 1.16
N TRP A 177 -0.05 5.79 0.85
CA TRP A 177 1.37 5.94 1.19
C TRP A 177 1.97 7.22 0.60
N ALA A 178 1.69 7.51 -0.67
CA ALA A 178 2.20 8.70 -1.33
C ALA A 178 1.63 10.01 -0.72
N PHE A 179 0.35 10.03 -0.36
CA PHE A 179 -0.27 11.16 0.33
C PHE A 179 0.33 11.38 1.73
N ILE A 180 0.54 10.31 2.51
CA ILE A 180 1.21 10.38 3.82
C ILE A 180 2.62 10.96 3.69
N LYS A 181 3.37 10.57 2.66
CA LYS A 181 4.71 11.14 2.41
C LYS A 181 4.70 12.62 2.01
N LEU A 182 3.56 13.13 1.53
CA LEU A 182 3.32 14.55 1.28
C LEU A 182 2.72 15.28 2.48
N ASN A 183 2.52 14.59 3.61
CA ASN A 183 1.75 15.05 4.78
C ASN A 183 0.30 15.45 4.44
N ASP A 184 -0.24 14.94 3.33
CA ASP A 184 -1.64 15.14 2.94
C ASP A 184 -2.52 14.03 3.56
N TYR A 185 -2.64 14.10 4.89
CA TYR A 185 -3.34 13.07 5.66
C TYR A 185 -4.84 13.00 5.33
N GLN A 186 -5.45 14.10 4.88
CA GLN A 186 -6.86 14.12 4.48
C GLN A 186 -7.10 13.27 3.23
N GLN A 187 -6.28 13.42 2.18
CA GLN A 187 -6.40 12.59 0.97
C GLN A 187 -6.01 11.12 1.22
N ALA A 188 -5.05 10.88 2.13
CA ALA A 188 -4.73 9.53 2.57
C ALA A 188 -5.95 8.85 3.21
N ILE A 189 -6.64 9.53 4.14
CA ILE A 189 -7.85 9.02 4.79
C ILE A 189 -8.95 8.71 3.77
N ILE A 190 -9.18 9.57 2.78
CA ILE A 190 -10.16 9.32 1.70
C ILE A 190 -9.82 8.03 0.95
N SER A 191 -8.55 7.86 0.55
CA SER A 191 -8.08 6.69 -0.20
C SER A 191 -8.19 5.39 0.62
N LEU A 192 -7.86 5.45 1.91
CA LEU A 192 -7.91 4.31 2.82
C LEU A 192 -9.34 3.93 3.20
N ASN A 193 -10.22 4.90 3.42
CA ASN A 193 -11.64 4.65 3.67
C ASN A 193 -12.32 4.01 2.46
N GLU A 194 -11.95 4.42 1.23
CA GLU A 194 -12.42 3.74 0.02
C GLU A 194 -11.89 2.30 -0.08
N LEU A 195 -10.65 2.07 0.35
CA LEU A 195 -10.03 0.75 0.36
C LEU A 195 -10.76 -0.23 1.29
N VAL A 196 -10.93 0.14 2.56
CA VAL A 196 -11.59 -0.73 3.57
C VAL A 196 -13.07 -0.98 3.25
N LYS A 197 -13.74 -0.07 2.53
CA LYS A 197 -15.11 -0.29 2.04
C LYS A 197 -15.20 -1.34 0.93
N ARG A 198 -14.12 -1.51 0.15
CA ARG A 198 -14.12 -2.37 -1.04
C ARG A 198 -13.64 -3.78 -0.78
N THR A 199 -12.75 -3.96 0.18
CA THR A 199 -12.15 -5.25 0.43
C THR A 199 -11.89 -5.47 1.91
N ASP A 200 -12.28 -6.66 2.37
CA ASP A 200 -11.92 -7.18 3.69
C ASP A 200 -10.67 -8.07 3.66
N ASP A 201 -9.97 -8.13 2.51
CA ASP A 201 -8.77 -8.95 2.33
C ASP A 201 -7.71 -8.58 3.39
N PRO A 202 -7.30 -9.54 4.25
CA PRO A 202 -6.27 -9.33 5.27
C PRO A 202 -4.99 -8.68 4.74
N LYS A 203 -4.63 -8.92 3.47
CA LYS A 203 -3.44 -8.34 2.83
C LYS A 203 -3.45 -6.81 2.83
N TYR A 204 -4.63 -6.19 2.68
CA TYR A 204 -4.77 -4.74 2.58
C TYR A 204 -5.36 -4.13 3.85
N ASN A 205 -6.28 -4.85 4.49
CA ASN A 205 -7.14 -4.33 5.53
C ASN A 205 -6.37 -3.95 6.82
N GLU A 206 -5.43 -4.81 7.25
CA GLU A 206 -4.57 -4.53 8.41
C GLU A 206 -3.76 -3.24 8.23
N GLU A 207 -3.04 -3.13 7.10
CA GLU A 207 -2.20 -1.96 6.79
C GLU A 207 -3.07 -0.72 6.59
N ALA A 208 -4.26 -0.84 5.99
CA ALA A 208 -5.14 0.28 5.75
C ALA A 208 -5.63 0.91 7.06
N HIS A 209 -6.13 0.11 7.99
CA HIS A 209 -6.54 0.57 9.32
C HIS A 209 -5.35 1.15 10.10
N PHE A 210 -4.16 0.57 9.96
CA PHE A 210 -2.97 1.10 10.62
C PHE A 210 -2.65 2.51 10.14
N LEU A 211 -2.68 2.72 8.82
CA LEU A 211 -2.41 4.02 8.21
C LEU A 211 -3.53 5.02 8.50
N LEU A 212 -4.79 4.58 8.59
CA LEU A 212 -5.90 5.43 9.02
C LEU A 212 -5.65 5.96 10.43
N GLY A 213 -5.32 5.07 11.37
CA GLY A 213 -4.98 5.47 12.74
C GLY A 213 -3.80 6.45 12.77
N GLN A 214 -2.78 6.23 11.93
CA GLN A 214 -1.65 7.16 11.82
C GLN A 214 -2.09 8.53 11.28
N CYS A 215 -2.89 8.56 10.21
CA CYS A 215 -3.38 9.82 9.64
C CYS A 215 -4.26 10.59 10.62
N TYR A 216 -5.14 9.89 11.35
CA TYR A 216 -5.97 10.51 12.38
C TYR A 216 -5.13 11.05 13.55
N THR A 217 -4.08 10.34 13.95
CA THR A 217 -3.13 10.81 14.98
C THR A 217 -2.44 12.10 14.56
N GLU A 218 -1.95 12.15 13.32
CA GLU A 218 -1.27 13.34 12.77
C GLU A 218 -2.22 14.54 12.58
N LEU A 219 -3.53 14.29 12.45
CA LEU A 219 -4.58 15.32 12.40
C LEU A 219 -5.21 15.61 13.77
N GLU A 220 -4.68 15.04 14.85
CA GLU A 220 -5.19 15.20 16.23
C GLU A 220 -6.63 14.68 16.46
N PHE A 221 -7.12 13.82 15.56
CA PHE A 221 -8.42 13.14 15.65
C PHE A 221 -8.29 11.82 16.43
N PHE A 222 -7.98 11.94 17.71
CA PHE A 222 -7.55 10.82 18.55
C PHE A 222 -8.63 9.75 18.78
N ASP A 223 -9.90 10.14 18.91
CA ASP A 223 -11.01 9.19 19.05
C ASP A 223 -11.08 8.21 17.86
N PHE A 224 -10.95 8.74 16.65
CA PHE A 224 -10.92 7.93 15.43
C PHE A 224 -9.64 7.08 15.37
N ALA A 225 -8.48 7.65 15.72
CA ALA A 225 -7.24 6.88 15.74
C ALA A 225 -7.32 5.65 16.66
N ILE A 226 -7.88 5.81 17.86
CA ILE A 226 -8.08 4.73 18.84
C ILE A 226 -9.02 3.66 18.28
N GLN A 227 -10.12 4.05 17.62
CA GLN A 227 -11.05 3.11 17.00
C GLN A 227 -10.37 2.23 15.95
N GLU A 228 -9.58 2.85 15.05
CA GLU A 228 -8.86 2.13 14.00
C GLU A 228 -7.83 1.16 14.58
N TYR A 229 -7.07 1.58 15.59
CA TYR A 229 -6.09 0.72 16.25
C TYR A 229 -6.73 -0.44 17.03
N ASN A 230 -7.86 -0.19 17.71
CA ASN A 230 -8.62 -1.23 18.40
C ASN A 230 -9.20 -2.28 17.43
N TYR A 231 -9.64 -1.84 16.24
CA TYR A 231 -10.07 -2.76 15.19
C TYR A 231 -8.96 -3.75 14.83
N ILE A 232 -7.74 -3.25 14.65
CA ILE A 232 -6.58 -4.07 14.31
C ILE A 232 -6.24 -5.05 15.44
N ILE A 233 -6.18 -4.59 16.69
CA ILE A 233 -5.88 -5.45 17.85
C ILE A 233 -6.89 -6.60 17.94
N LYS A 234 -8.18 -6.29 17.76
CA LYS A 234 -9.25 -7.28 17.87
C LYS A 234 -9.22 -8.30 16.73
N ARG A 235 -8.88 -7.88 15.51
CA ARG A 235 -9.01 -8.70 14.30
C ARG A 235 -7.70 -9.37 13.86
N TYR A 236 -6.56 -8.79 14.18
CA TYR A 236 -5.22 -9.28 13.85
C TYR A 236 -4.35 -9.42 15.12
N PRO A 237 -4.75 -10.25 16.10
CA PRO A 237 -4.05 -10.34 17.39
C PRO A 237 -2.63 -10.92 17.32
N ASN A 238 -2.24 -11.55 16.21
CA ASN A 238 -0.98 -12.28 16.06
C ASN A 238 0.08 -11.55 15.20
N THR A 239 -0.09 -10.26 14.93
CA THR A 239 0.84 -9.47 14.11
C THR A 239 1.88 -8.80 15.00
N ASP A 240 3.11 -9.30 14.92
CA ASP A 240 4.28 -9.04 15.79
C ASP A 240 4.69 -7.56 16.04
N ASN A 241 4.04 -6.58 15.42
CA ASN A 241 4.46 -5.17 15.47
C ASN A 241 3.33 -4.19 15.82
N ILE A 242 2.09 -4.68 15.96
CA ILE A 242 0.93 -3.81 16.18
C ILE A 242 0.92 -3.28 17.61
N GLU A 243 1.23 -4.11 18.61
CA GLU A 243 1.30 -3.65 20.01
C GLU A 243 2.39 -2.59 20.25
N LYS A 244 3.56 -2.70 19.59
CA LYS A 244 4.65 -1.72 19.75
C LYS A 244 4.34 -0.40 19.04
N ARG A 245 3.81 -0.47 17.81
CA ARG A 245 3.43 0.73 17.04
C ARG A 245 2.26 1.44 17.74
N ILE A 246 1.28 0.68 18.23
CA ILE A 246 0.16 1.21 19.02
C ILE A 246 0.66 1.77 20.34
N ALA A 247 1.46 1.05 21.15
CA ALA A 247 1.94 1.57 22.42
C ALA A 247 2.73 2.88 22.29
N THR A 248 3.57 3.01 21.26
CA THR A 248 4.32 4.24 21.00
C THR A 248 3.40 5.42 20.68
N VAL A 249 2.34 5.16 19.91
CA VAL A 249 1.30 6.15 19.61
C VAL A 249 0.46 6.44 20.84
N THR A 250 -0.05 5.44 21.57
CA THR A 250 -0.81 5.59 22.82
C THR A 250 -0.03 6.38 23.87
N THR A 251 1.28 6.15 24.05
CA THR A 251 2.08 6.93 25.00
C THR A 251 2.28 8.39 24.54
N ALA A 252 2.38 8.63 23.22
CA ALA A 252 2.43 9.99 22.67
C ALA A 252 1.08 10.71 22.83
N LEU A 253 -0.03 9.99 22.63
CA LEU A 253 -1.40 10.43 22.86
C LEU A 253 -1.64 10.77 24.33
N GLU A 254 -1.32 9.87 25.27
CA GLU A 254 -1.44 10.09 26.72
C GLU A 254 -0.61 11.31 27.19
N LYS A 255 0.51 11.61 26.52
CA LYS A 255 1.35 12.77 26.85
C LYS A 255 0.76 14.08 26.33
N GLN A 256 0.14 14.08 25.14
CA GLN A 256 -0.55 15.25 24.59
C GLN A 256 -1.91 15.48 25.24
N GLU A 257 -2.62 14.42 25.64
CA GLU A 257 -3.83 14.48 26.44
C GLU A 257 -3.55 15.12 27.81
N LYS A 258 -2.46 14.75 28.50
CA LYS A 258 -2.00 15.44 29.72
C LYS A 258 -1.65 16.91 29.48
N LEU A 259 -1.13 17.29 28.31
CA LEU A 259 -0.84 18.68 27.96
C LEU A 259 -2.14 19.46 27.67
N ALA A 260 -3.10 18.84 27.00
CA ALA A 260 -4.44 19.40 26.76
C ALA A 260 -5.22 19.53 28.07
N GLU A 261 -5.09 18.57 28.98
CA GLU A 261 -5.66 18.60 30.34
C GLU A 261 -4.98 19.68 31.19
N ALA A 262 -3.66 19.85 31.10
CA ALA A 262 -2.96 20.97 31.74
C ALA A 262 -3.38 22.34 31.16
N LEU A 263 -3.62 22.43 29.86
CA LEU A 263 -4.19 23.62 29.21
C LEU A 263 -5.62 23.89 29.67
N ARG A 264 -6.44 22.84 29.86
CA ARG A 264 -7.80 22.90 30.41
C ARG A 264 -7.80 23.38 31.87
N VAL A 265 -6.93 22.83 32.72
CA VAL A 265 -6.72 23.30 34.10
C VAL A 265 -6.26 24.75 34.12
N LYS A 266 -5.36 25.15 33.21
CA LYS A 266 -4.92 26.54 33.08
C LYS A 266 -6.05 27.47 32.63
N LEU A 267 -6.93 27.00 31.74
CA LEU A 267 -8.14 27.72 31.34
C LEU A 267 -9.11 27.89 32.51
N ILE A 268 -9.35 26.82 33.29
CA ILE A 268 -10.19 26.83 34.49
C ILE A 268 -9.63 27.77 35.55
N ILE A 269 -8.31 27.82 35.74
CA ILE A 269 -7.66 28.77 36.65
C ILE A 269 -7.84 30.20 36.15
N LEU A 270 -7.67 30.45 34.84
CA LEU A 270 -7.91 31.77 34.25
C LEU A 270 -9.39 32.19 34.36
N GLU A 271 -10.33 31.24 34.21
CA GLU A 271 -11.76 31.45 34.43
C GLU A 271 -12.07 31.74 35.91
N SER A 272 -11.41 31.06 36.85
CA SER A 272 -11.50 31.30 38.28
C SER A 272 -10.92 32.67 38.68
N ASP A 273 -9.76 33.04 38.13
CA ASP A 273 -9.13 34.34 38.39
C ASP A 273 -9.99 35.49 37.85
N LEU A 274 -10.62 35.29 36.69
CA LEU A 274 -11.61 36.23 36.14
C LEU A 274 -12.80 36.41 37.10
N ILE A 275 -13.29 35.33 37.70
CA ILE A 275 -14.36 35.36 38.72
C ILE A 275 -13.92 36.12 39.98
N HIS A 276 -12.66 36.01 40.41
CA HIS A 276 -12.12 36.70 41.59
C HIS A 276 -11.76 38.17 41.37
N THR A 277 -11.68 38.64 40.12
CA THR A 277 -11.55 40.08 39.81
C THR A 277 -12.87 40.85 39.89
N ILE A 278 -13.99 40.17 40.15
CA ILE A 278 -15.26 40.82 40.49
C ILE A 278 -15.16 41.31 41.94
N PRO A 279 -15.23 42.62 42.21
CA PRO A 279 -15.07 43.14 43.56
C PRO A 279 -16.14 42.56 44.50
N VAL A 280 -15.69 41.86 45.53
CA VAL A 280 -16.49 41.49 46.71
C VAL A 280 -16.43 42.66 47.70
N ASP A 281 -17.57 42.94 48.32
CA ASP A 281 -17.92 44.10 49.16
C ASP A 281 -18.32 45.34 48.35
N ASP A 282 -19.59 45.72 48.32
CA ASP A 282 -20.45 45.87 49.48
C ASP A 282 -21.89 45.41 49.17
N ARG A 283 -22.51 44.69 50.11
CA ARG A 283 -23.95 44.39 50.09
C ARG A 283 -24.74 45.65 50.51
N SER A 284 -24.43 46.80 49.91
CA SER A 284 -25.24 47.99 49.93
C SER A 284 -25.95 48.08 48.57
N GLU A 285 -27.22 47.66 48.57
CA GLU A 285 -28.23 47.80 47.52
C GLU A 285 -27.71 47.96 46.08
N VAL A 286 -27.55 46.84 45.36
CA VAL A 286 -27.39 46.87 43.89
C VAL A 286 -28.56 47.67 43.29
N PRO A 287 -28.29 48.79 42.59
CA PRO A 287 -29.35 49.65 42.08
C PRO A 287 -30.32 48.89 41.16
N LEU A 288 -31.62 49.17 41.28
CA LEU A 288 -32.70 48.40 40.64
C LEU A 288 -32.54 48.23 39.11
N TYR A 289 -31.80 49.14 38.45
CA TYR A 289 -31.55 49.11 37.01
C TYR A 289 -30.44 48.13 36.58
N LEU A 290 -29.57 47.68 37.48
CA LEU A 290 -28.50 46.69 37.18
C LEU A 290 -28.92 45.25 37.47
N LYS A 291 -30.01 45.06 38.21
CA LYS A 291 -30.51 43.74 38.64
C LYS A 291 -30.79 42.80 37.47
N LYS A 292 -31.31 43.33 36.35
CA LYS A 292 -31.61 42.55 35.12
C LYS A 292 -30.36 42.09 34.36
N GLU A 293 -29.27 42.85 34.44
CA GLU A 293 -27.98 42.48 33.83
C GLU A 293 -27.29 41.41 34.68
N GLN A 294 -27.36 41.55 36.01
CA GLN A 294 -26.89 40.55 36.96
C GLN A 294 -27.62 39.20 36.76
N ASP A 295 -28.95 39.21 36.71
CA ASP A 295 -29.75 38.00 36.48
C ASP A 295 -29.43 37.32 35.13
N ARG A 296 -29.05 38.09 34.10
CA ARG A 296 -28.64 37.56 32.80
C ARG A 296 -27.28 36.87 32.85
N VAL A 297 -26.33 37.51 33.53
CA VAL A 297 -24.96 36.98 33.69
C VAL A 297 -24.98 35.70 34.53
N GLU A 298 -25.71 35.69 35.64
CA GLU A 298 -25.89 34.50 36.49
C GLU A 298 -26.52 33.34 35.69
N LYS A 299 -27.53 33.62 34.86
CA LYS A 299 -28.19 32.61 34.03
C LYS A 299 -27.30 32.05 32.91
N THR A 300 -26.40 32.86 32.35
CA THR A 300 -25.38 32.37 31.40
C THR A 300 -24.28 31.56 32.09
N GLN A 301 -23.94 31.89 33.34
CA GLN A 301 -22.98 31.15 34.15
C GLN A 301 -23.53 29.77 34.54
N ASP A 302 -24.79 29.68 34.97
CA ASP A 302 -25.45 28.42 35.30
C ASP A 302 -25.51 27.47 34.10
N ASN A 303 -25.78 27.98 32.90
CA ASN A 303 -25.79 27.20 31.67
C ASN A 303 -24.39 26.68 31.27
N LEU A 304 -23.34 27.47 31.52
CA LEU A 304 -21.96 27.06 31.22
C LEU A 304 -21.47 26.02 32.24
N ALA A 305 -21.79 26.21 33.52
CA ALA A 305 -21.49 25.27 34.59
C ALA A 305 -22.18 23.90 34.37
N GLN A 306 -23.43 23.90 33.88
CA GLN A 306 -24.13 22.66 33.53
C GLN A 306 -23.48 21.91 32.37
N LYS A 307 -23.10 22.59 31.29
CA LYS A 307 -22.37 21.94 30.18
C LYS A 307 -21.03 21.34 30.61
N ILE A 308 -20.32 22.00 31.53
CA ILE A 308 -19.07 21.50 32.08
C ILE A 308 -19.28 20.25 32.95
N LEU A 309 -20.40 20.17 33.70
CA LEU A 309 -20.77 19.00 34.49
C LEU A 309 -21.14 17.80 33.62
N ASP A 310 -21.89 18.02 32.53
CA ASP A 310 -22.28 16.97 31.58
C ASP A 310 -21.06 16.35 30.89
N GLU A 311 -20.10 17.18 30.45
CA GLU A 311 -18.86 16.69 29.84
C GLU A 311 -17.96 15.93 30.84
N ARG A 312 -18.07 16.25 32.12
CA ARG A 312 -17.29 15.58 33.18
C ARG A 312 -17.81 14.18 33.50
N LEU A 313 -19.13 13.98 33.46
CA LEU A 313 -19.74 12.66 33.68
C LEU A 313 -19.38 11.66 32.58
N VAL A 314 -19.32 12.12 31.32
CA VAL A 314 -18.90 11.29 30.18
C VAL A 314 -17.42 10.89 30.30
N PHE A 315 -16.58 11.79 30.83
CA PHE A 315 -15.17 11.53 31.05
C PHE A 315 -14.91 10.49 32.16
N ASP A 316 -15.68 10.52 33.24
CA ASP A 316 -15.51 9.60 34.38
C ASP A 316 -15.86 8.13 34.01
N ASP A 317 -16.88 7.91 33.17
CA ASP A 317 -17.24 6.57 32.67
C ASP A 317 -16.13 5.97 31.77
N LEU A 318 -15.53 6.79 30.91
CA LEU A 318 -14.40 6.40 30.05
C LEU A 318 -13.16 6.00 30.86
N GLN A 319 -12.85 6.72 31.95
CA GLN A 319 -11.73 6.41 32.84
C GLN A 319 -11.90 5.04 33.52
N TRP A 320 -13.14 4.67 33.89
CA TRP A 320 -13.43 3.40 34.55
C TRP A 320 -13.24 2.20 33.60
N GLU A 321 -13.69 2.31 32.35
CA GLU A 321 -13.50 1.25 31.33
C GLU A 321 -12.03 1.02 31.00
N MET A 322 -11.23 2.10 30.95
CA MET A 322 -9.79 2.04 30.70
C MET A 322 -9.01 1.36 31.84
N ALA A 323 -9.41 1.59 33.09
CA ALA A 323 -8.78 0.95 34.25
C ALA A 323 -8.97 -0.58 34.24
N LYS A 324 -10.15 -1.05 33.85
CA LYS A 324 -10.48 -2.48 33.75
C LYS A 324 -9.66 -3.20 32.67
N LEU A 325 -9.45 -2.55 31.53
CA LEU A 325 -8.64 -3.09 30.44
C LEU A 325 -7.15 -3.21 30.83
N ARG A 326 -6.62 -2.25 31.60
CA ARG A 326 -5.23 -2.26 32.09
C ARG A 326 -4.95 -3.47 32.99
N GLU A 327 -5.91 -3.89 33.81
CA GLU A 327 -5.76 -5.00 34.74
C GLU A 327 -5.73 -6.36 34.02
N GLU A 328 -6.54 -6.53 32.98
CA GLU A 328 -6.57 -7.75 32.16
C GLU A 328 -5.29 -7.94 31.31
N ILE A 329 -4.64 -6.84 30.92
CA ILE A 329 -3.38 -6.82 30.16
C ILE A 329 -2.19 -7.23 31.04
N TYR A 330 -2.15 -6.79 32.31
CA TYR A 330 -1.05 -7.09 33.24
C TYR A 330 -0.87 -8.59 33.51
N VAL A 331 -1.96 -9.35 33.61
CA VAL A 331 -1.92 -10.80 33.92
C VAL A 331 -1.37 -11.64 32.76
N LYS A 332 -1.45 -11.16 31.52
CA LYS A 332 -1.02 -11.91 30.32
C LYS A 332 0.44 -11.69 29.91
N GLN A 333 1.14 -10.75 30.54
CA GLN A 333 2.51 -10.34 30.21
C GLN A 333 3.62 -11.39 30.50
N ASN A 334 3.32 -12.57 31.04
CA ASN A 334 4.34 -13.50 31.54
C ASN A 334 4.62 -14.77 30.71
N ARG A 335 4.37 -14.78 29.39
CA ARG A 335 4.78 -15.91 28.52
C ARG A 335 5.59 -15.48 27.28
N ARG A 336 6.92 -15.43 27.51
CA ARG A 336 8.11 -15.62 26.63
C ARG A 336 7.97 -15.65 25.08
N HIS A 337 8.71 -14.72 24.44
CA HIS A 337 9.71 -14.82 23.32
C HIS A 337 9.33 -15.60 22.02
N TRP A 338 9.71 -15.31 20.76
CA TRP A 338 10.81 -14.59 20.08
C TRP A 338 10.56 -14.50 18.54
N ARG A 339 11.07 -13.43 17.88
CA ARG A 339 11.45 -13.23 16.45
C ARG A 339 10.42 -13.35 15.28
N ALA A 340 10.26 -12.19 14.62
CA ALA A 340 10.50 -11.89 13.20
C ALA A 340 9.30 -11.78 12.24
N TYR A 341 8.86 -10.55 11.98
CA TYR A 341 8.30 -10.19 10.67
C TYR A 341 8.75 -8.80 10.19
N SER A 342 10.03 -8.74 9.83
CA SER A 342 10.53 -7.75 8.89
C SER A 342 10.23 -8.12 7.43
N GLU A 343 9.55 -9.23 7.14
CA GLU A 343 9.64 -9.93 5.85
C GLU A 343 8.62 -9.58 4.76
N TYR A 344 7.72 -8.60 4.94
CA TYR A 344 6.77 -8.27 3.85
C TYR A 344 7.17 -7.02 3.02
N GLY A 345 7.72 -5.98 3.67
CA GLY A 345 8.47 -4.92 2.97
C GLY A 345 9.87 -5.39 2.55
N LYS A 346 10.43 -6.37 3.26
CA LYS A 346 11.68 -7.02 2.87
C LYS A 346 11.49 -8.03 1.75
N ALA A 347 10.39 -8.76 1.53
CA ALA A 347 10.34 -9.66 0.36
C ALA A 347 10.45 -8.94 -1.00
N ARG A 348 9.89 -7.73 -1.15
CA ARG A 348 9.96 -6.95 -2.41
C ARG A 348 11.22 -6.07 -2.50
N ALA A 349 11.77 -5.62 -1.36
CA ALA A 349 13.05 -4.91 -1.30
C ALA A 349 14.28 -5.86 -1.21
N TYR A 350 14.14 -7.09 -0.71
CA TYR A 350 15.18 -8.16 -0.69
C TYR A 350 15.37 -8.78 -2.06
N PHE A 351 14.37 -8.75 -2.94
CA PHE A 351 14.59 -9.01 -4.37
C PHE A 351 15.56 -7.98 -5.03
N LEU A 352 15.91 -6.90 -4.32
CA LEU A 352 16.94 -5.93 -4.68
C LEU A 352 18.05 -5.79 -3.62
N LYS A 353 18.06 -6.66 -2.59
CA LYS A 353 19.11 -6.74 -1.55
C LYS A 353 19.81 -8.10 -1.47
N THR A 354 19.51 -9.04 -2.38
CA THR A 354 20.30 -10.26 -2.59
C THR A 354 21.20 -10.12 -3.83
N ILE A 355 22.18 -9.23 -3.72
CA ILE A 355 23.43 -9.30 -4.49
C ILE A 355 24.54 -9.03 -3.45
N PRO A 356 25.58 -9.89 -3.34
CA PRO A 356 26.76 -9.60 -2.52
C PRO A 356 27.51 -8.34 -2.95
#